data_AF-A0A450U6X1-F1
#
_entry.id   AF-A0A450U6X1-F1
#
_cell.length_a   1.000
_cell.length_b   1.000
_cell.length_c   1.000
_cell.angle_alpha   90.00
_cell.angle_beta   90.00
_cell.angle_gamma   90.00
#
_symmetry.space_group_name_H-M   'P 1'
#
loop_
_entity.id
_entity.type
_entity.pdbx_description
1 polymer ?
#
loop_
_entity_poly.entity_id
_entity_poly.type
_entity_poly.pdbx_seq_one_letter_code
_entity_poly.pdbx_strand_id
1 'polypeptide(L)'
;MPIATPLETMTTTDKLRAMEEIRADPVRASETDKSESVPSPSRYADILRAREQRIAHGASRFPDIAKAKREARQAVRGQIE
;
A
#
# COMPACT_ATOMS: atom_id res chain seq x y z
N MET A 1 -8.45 -19.92 -3.32
CA MET A 1 -9.56 -20.14 -2.36
C MET A 1 -10.42 -18.90 -2.36
N PRO A 2 -11.68 -18.95 -2.82
CA PRO A 2 -12.60 -17.84 -2.61
C PRO A 2 -13.04 -17.87 -1.14
N ILE A 3 -12.35 -17.10 -0.30
CA ILE A 3 -12.78 -16.85 1.09
C ILE A 3 -13.77 -15.69 0.99
N ALA A 4 -15.05 -16.01 0.77
CA ALA A 4 -16.10 -15.00 0.79
C ALA A 4 -16.47 -14.71 2.25
N THR A 5 -16.08 -13.56 2.76
CA THR A 5 -16.54 -13.07 4.06
C THR A 5 -18.01 -12.63 3.92
N PRO A 6 -18.95 -13.16 4.73
CA PRO A 6 -20.37 -12.87 4.58
C PRO A 6 -20.72 -11.49 5.19
N LEU A 7 -20.28 -10.42 4.53
CA LEU A 7 -20.39 -9.04 5.03
C LEU A 7 -21.83 -8.61 5.34
N GLU A 8 -22.82 -9.17 4.63
CA GLU A 8 -24.23 -8.82 4.80
C GLU A 8 -24.83 -9.35 6.10
N THR A 9 -24.27 -10.44 6.66
CA THR A 9 -24.77 -11.05 7.90
C THR A 9 -23.96 -10.64 9.13
N MET A 10 -22.89 -9.86 8.95
CA MET A 10 -21.99 -9.45 10.04
C MET A 10 -22.48 -8.18 10.73
N THR A 11 -22.38 -8.14 12.06
CA THR A 11 -22.57 -6.90 12.81
C THR A 11 -21.42 -5.93 12.56
N THR A 12 -21.61 -4.65 12.89
CA THR A 12 -20.55 -3.64 12.80
C THR A 12 -19.30 -4.06 13.60
N THR A 13 -19.49 -4.65 14.78
CA THR A 13 -18.39 -5.13 15.63
C THR A 13 -17.62 -6.28 14.96
N ASP A 14 -18.33 -7.21 14.31
CA ASP A 14 -17.70 -8.32 13.61
C ASP A 14 -16.89 -7.83 12.41
N LYS A 15 -17.42 -6.83 11.68
CA LYS A 15 -16.71 -6.20 10.55
C LYS A 15 -15.41 -5.57 11.01
N LEU A 16 -15.43 -4.82 12.11
CA LEU A 16 -14.24 -4.20 12.68
C LEU A 16 -13.21 -5.25 13.14
N ARG A 17 -13.65 -6.34 13.78
CA ARG A 17 -12.76 -7.43 14.18
C ARG A 17 -12.11 -8.10 12.97
N ALA A 18 -12.89 -8.41 11.93
CA ALA A 18 -12.38 -9.02 10.71
C ALA A 18 -11.37 -8.10 9.99
N MET A 19 -11.61 -6.78 9.99
CA MET A 19 -10.67 -5.81 9.44
C MET A 19 -9.33 -5.79 10.20
N GLU A 20 -9.35 -5.86 11.53
CA GLU A 20 -8.12 -5.92 12.32
C GLU A 20 -7.38 -7.26 12.14
N GLU A 21 -8.11 -8.36 11.96
CA GLU A 21 -7.53 -9.68 11.68
C GLU A 21 -6.88 -9.73 10.29
N ILE A 22 -7.59 -9.23 9.26
CA ILE A 22 -7.05 -9.07 7.89
C ILE A 22 -5.85 -8.14 7.90
N ARG A 23 -5.83 -7.09 8.73
CA ARG A 23 -4.67 -6.19 8.87
C ARG A 23 -3.49 -6.86 9.57
N ALA A 24 -3.75 -7.73 10.54
CA ALA A 24 -2.70 -8.43 11.29
C ALA A 24 -2.05 -9.56 10.48
N ASP A 25 -2.73 -10.12 9.48
CA ASP A 25 -2.24 -11.20 8.62
C ASP A 25 -1.01 -10.82 7.74
N PRO A 26 -1.00 -9.69 7.00
CA PRO A 26 0.18 -9.28 6.24
C PRO A 26 1.36 -8.93 7.15
N VAL A 27 1.13 -8.60 8.42
CA VAL A 27 2.20 -8.39 9.42
C VAL A 27 2.75 -9.72 9.95
N ARG A 28 1.96 -10.80 9.93
CA ARG A 28 2.36 -12.13 10.42
C ARG A 28 2.95 -13.04 9.33
N ALA A 29 2.42 -13.01 8.11
CA ALA A 29 3.05 -13.66 6.95
C ALA A 29 4.37 -12.95 6.55
N SER A 30 4.54 -11.73 7.05
CA SER A 30 5.82 -11.05 7.09
C SER A 30 6.67 -11.62 8.23
N GLU A 31 7.30 -12.77 7.99
CA GLU A 31 8.66 -13.04 8.46
C GLU A 31 9.68 -12.01 7.88
N THR A 32 9.19 -10.89 7.34
CA THR A 32 9.88 -9.79 6.66
C THR A 32 10.14 -8.61 7.61
N ASP A 33 10.26 -8.86 8.91
CA ASP A 33 11.11 -8.00 9.75
C ASP A 33 12.60 -8.25 9.42
N LYS A 34 12.90 -9.31 8.66
CA LYS A 34 14.10 -9.40 7.82
C LYS A 34 13.76 -8.86 6.45
N SER A 35 14.38 -7.75 6.10
CA SER A 35 14.35 -7.07 4.81
C SER A 35 14.83 -7.97 3.65
N GLU A 36 14.13 -9.06 3.38
CA GLU A 36 14.29 -9.83 2.17
C GLU A 36 13.45 -9.17 1.09
N SER A 37 14.17 -8.65 0.10
CA SER A 37 13.67 -8.03 -1.12
C SER A 37 12.48 -8.80 -1.71
N VAL A 38 11.25 -8.43 -1.30
CA VAL A 38 10.04 -8.92 -1.94
C VAL A 38 10.02 -8.35 -3.36
N PRO A 39 10.19 -9.17 -4.41
CA PRO A 39 10.26 -8.65 -5.76
C PRO A 39 8.90 -8.09 -6.15
N SER A 40 8.92 -6.94 -6.83
CA SER A 40 7.69 -6.39 -7.39
C SER A 40 7.13 -7.36 -8.44
N PRO A 41 5.79 -7.51 -8.55
CA PRO A 41 5.19 -8.35 -9.56
C PRO A 41 5.66 -7.98 -10.98
N SER A 42 5.90 -8.97 -11.83
CA SER A 42 6.45 -8.79 -13.18
C SER A 42 5.63 -7.84 -14.07
N ARG A 43 4.31 -7.78 -13.85
CA ARG A 43 3.42 -6.83 -14.56
C ARG A 43 3.78 -5.35 -14.36
N TYR A 44 4.60 -5.03 -13.36
CA TYR A 44 5.06 -3.66 -13.09
C TYR A 44 6.48 -3.38 -13.62
N ALA A 45 7.14 -4.35 -14.25
CA ALA A 45 8.55 -4.24 -14.65
C ALA A 45 8.83 -3.00 -15.51
N ASP A 46 7.99 -2.73 -16.51
CA ASP A 46 8.18 -1.59 -17.42
C ASP A 46 7.99 -0.24 -16.71
N ILE A 47 7.00 -0.16 -15.82
CA ILE A 47 6.71 1.05 -15.03
C ILE A 47 7.86 1.35 -14.07
N LEU A 48 8.40 0.33 -13.41
CA LEU A 48 9.51 0.46 -12.48
C LEU A 48 10.78 0.86 -13.22
N ARG A 49 11.09 0.21 -14.35
CA ARG A 49 12.24 0.57 -15.19
C ARG A 49 12.16 2.02 -15.69
N ALA A 50 11.00 2.43 -16.18
CA ALA A 50 10.80 3.81 -16.63
C ALA A 50 10.96 4.82 -15.47
N ARG A 51 10.53 4.46 -14.25
CA ARG A 51 10.71 5.29 -13.06
C ARG A 51 12.19 5.39 -12.67
N GLU A 52 12.92 4.28 -12.68
CA GLU A 52 14.35 4.24 -12.40
C GLU A 52 15.14 5.13 -13.35
N GLN A 53 14.84 5.07 -14.66
CA GLN A 53 15.44 5.96 -15.66
C GLN A 53 15.18 7.45 -15.35
N ARG A 54 13.94 7.82 -15.02
CA ARG A 54 13.62 9.21 -14.64
C ARG A 54 14.39 9.66 -13.40
N ILE A 55 14.61 8.76 -12.44
CA ILE A 55 15.39 9.06 -11.23
C ILE A 55 16.87 9.24 -11.59
N ALA A 56 17.44 8.34 -12.40
CA ALA A 56 18.82 8.43 -12.85
C ALA A 56 19.11 9.71 -13.63
N HIS A 57 18.15 10.18 -14.44
CA HIS A 57 18.25 11.45 -15.17
C HIS A 57 17.89 12.69 -14.33
N GLY A 58 17.58 12.53 -13.04
CA GLY A 58 17.21 13.64 -12.15
C GLY A 58 15.82 14.24 -12.41
N ALA A 59 15.05 13.69 -13.34
CA ALA A 59 13.68 14.09 -13.65
C ALA A 59 12.65 13.64 -12.60
N SER A 60 13.05 12.76 -11.68
CA SER A 60 12.22 12.27 -10.57
C SER A 60 13.09 12.04 -9.32
N ARG A 61 12.49 12.13 -8.13
CA ARG A 61 13.13 11.81 -6.85
C ARG A 61 12.13 11.21 -5.87
N PHE A 62 12.63 10.44 -4.91
CA PHE A 62 11.82 10.04 -3.77
C PHE A 62 11.70 11.22 -2.79
N PRO A 63 10.48 11.71 -2.51
CA PRO A 63 10.31 12.75 -1.51
C PRO A 63 10.62 12.20 -0.11
N ASP A 64 11.04 13.11 0.77
CA ASP A 64 11.04 12.84 2.20
C ASP A 64 9.64 12.40 2.67
N ILE A 65 9.56 11.44 3.59
CA ILE A 65 8.30 10.84 4.02
C ILE A 65 7.36 11.87 4.67
N ALA A 66 7.88 12.85 5.41
CA ALA A 66 7.06 13.88 6.00
C ALA A 66 6.50 14.80 4.91
N LYS A 67 7.30 15.11 3.89
CA LYS A 67 6.84 15.86 2.71
C LYS A 67 5.75 15.10 1.94
N ALA A 68 5.98 13.84 1.63
CA ALA A 68 5.02 13.00 0.92
C ALA A 68 3.66 12.92 1.66
N LYS A 69 3.70 12.74 3.00
CA LYS A 69 2.49 12.71 3.82
C LYS A 69 1.73 14.03 3.80
N ARG A 70 2.41 15.18 3.77
CA ARG A 70 1.75 16.49 3.68
C ARG A 70 1.05 16.67 2.34
N GLU A 71 1.75 16.38 1.24
CA GLU A 71 1.21 16.51 -0.13
C GLU A 71 0.01 15.60 -0.34
N ALA A 72 0.07 14.34 0.11
CA ALA A 72 -1.06 13.42 0.04
C ALA A 72 -2.30 13.93 0.80
N ARG A 73 -2.11 14.49 2.00
CA ARG A 73 -3.22 15.07 2.78
C ARG A 73 -3.82 16.30 2.11
N GLN A 74 -2.99 17.14 1.47
CA GLN A 74 -3.46 18.31 0.73
C GLN A 74 -4.25 17.90 -0.51
N ALA A 75 -3.78 16.90 -1.26
CA ALA A 75 -4.48 16.38 -2.43
C ALA A 75 -5.88 15.86 -2.08
N VAL A 76 -6.00 15.13 -0.97
CA VAL A 76 -7.32 14.63 -0.50
C VAL A 76 -8.23 15.79 -0.06
N ARG A 77 -7.70 16.82 0.59
CA ARG A 77 -8.51 17.98 1.01
C ARG A 77 -8.99 18.82 -0.18
N GLY A 78 -8.15 19.03 -1.19
CA GLY A 78 -8.51 19.78 -2.39
C GLY A 78 -9.47 19.06 -3.34
N GLN A 79 -9.82 17.80 -3.08
CA GLN A 79 -10.86 17.04 -3.80
C GLN A 79 -12.23 17.12 -3.12
N ILE A 80 -12.32 17.77 -1.95
CA ILE A 80 -13.55 17.89 -1.14
C ILE A 80 -14.12 19.32 -1.21
N GLU A 81 -13.42 20.24 -1.86
CA GLU A 81 -13.90 21.59 -2.25
C GLU A 81 -14.33 21.60 -3.73
#